data_AF-A0A398A6J1-F1
#
_entry.id   AF-A0A398A6J1-F1
#
_cell.length_a   1.000
_cell.length_b   1.000
_cell.length_c   1.000
_cell.angle_alpha   90.00
_cell.angle_beta   90.00
_cell.angle_gamma   90.00
#
_symmetry.space_group_name_H-M   'P 1'
#
loop_
_entity.id
_entity.type
_entity.pdbx_description
1 polymer ?
#
loop_
_entity_poly.entity_id
_entity_poly.type
_entity_poly.pdbx_seq_one_letter_code
_entity_poly.pdbx_strand_id
1 'polypeptide(L)'
;MERKQIKAMFFILTMITALVCHHQSEAISFIGRLKCVLDIRSVEGCVDAIKKATKGDSRGLDKECCDAISGLTNDCLPIIFSGGPAIGLLVKAACTHKFDDAN
;
A
#
# COMPACT_ATOMS: atom_id res chain seq x y z
N MET A 1 36.25 3.15 -31.53
CA MET A 1 35.38 4.20 -30.96
C MET A 1 36.24 5.10 -30.11
N GLU A 2 36.26 6.41 -30.37
CA GLU A 2 37.16 7.35 -29.68
C GLU A 2 36.86 7.41 -28.17
N ARG A 3 37.90 7.51 -27.33
CA ARG A 3 37.77 7.59 -25.86
C ARG A 3 36.83 8.72 -25.41
N LYS A 4 36.75 9.80 -26.21
CA LYS A 4 35.86 10.95 -26.01
C LYS A 4 34.39 10.60 -26.27
N GLN A 5 34.12 9.81 -27.32
CA GLN A 5 32.77 9.37 -27.68
C GLN A 5 32.20 8.40 -26.64
N ILE A 6 33.04 7.50 -26.10
CA ILE A 6 32.65 6.57 -25.03
C ILE A 6 32.22 7.37 -23.78
N LYS A 7 33.02 8.37 -23.37
CA LYS A 7 32.68 9.23 -22.22
C LYS A 7 31.39 10.00 -22.43
N ALA A 8 31.18 10.56 -23.62
CA ALA A 8 29.94 11.28 -23.96
C ALA A 8 28.72 10.35 -23.92
N MET A 9 28.85 9.14 -24.47
CA MET A 9 27.78 8.14 -24.46
C MET A 9 27.40 7.74 -23.02
N PHE A 10 28.38 7.48 -22.15
CA PHE A 10 28.11 7.19 -20.74
C PHE A 10 27.44 8.38 -20.03
N PHE A 11 27.89 9.60 -20.29
CA PHE A 11 27.29 10.79 -19.68
C PHE A 11 25.82 10.96 -20.09
N ILE A 12 25.51 10.78 -21.37
CA ILE A 12 24.13 10.84 -21.89
C ILE A 12 23.27 9.74 -21.24
N LEU A 13 23.76 8.50 -21.16
CA LEU A 13 23.03 7.40 -20.54
C LEU A 13 22.74 7.66 -19.05
N THR A 14 23.69 8.23 -18.31
CA THR A 14 23.47 8.58 -16.89
C THR A 14 22.41 9.66 -16.72
N MET A 15 22.39 10.67 -17.59
CA MET A 15 21.40 11.75 -17.55
C MET A 15 19.99 11.25 -17.89
N ILE A 16 19.86 10.41 -18.92
CA ILE A 16 18.57 9.80 -19.28
C ILE A 16 18.06 8.95 -18.13
N THR A 17 18.93 8.14 -17.51
CA THR A 17 18.54 7.29 -16.38
C THR A 17 18.08 8.12 -15.18
N ALA A 18 18.79 9.20 -14.84
CA ALA A 18 18.40 10.09 -13.75
C ALA A 18 17.04 10.78 -14.01
N LEU A 19 16.81 11.26 -15.23
CA LEU A 19 15.53 11.84 -15.66
C LEU A 19 14.38 10.83 -15.57
N VAL A 20 14.61 9.61 -16.03
CA VAL A 20 13.63 8.52 -15.96
C VAL A 20 13.35 8.14 -14.50
N CYS A 21 14.36 7.96 -13.66
CA CYS A 21 14.18 7.65 -12.23
C CYS A 21 13.41 8.75 -11.49
N HIS A 22 13.68 10.02 -11.79
CA HIS A 22 12.95 11.15 -11.20
C HIS A 22 11.45 11.11 -11.57
N HIS A 23 11.13 10.79 -12.83
CA HIS A 23 9.74 10.68 -13.28
C HIS A 23 9.06 9.37 -12.83
N GLN A 24 9.82 8.28 -12.68
CA GLN A 24 9.31 6.98 -12.27
C GLN A 24 8.97 6.92 -10.77
N SER A 25 9.66 7.70 -9.91
CA SER A 25 9.33 7.76 -8.48
C SER A 25 7.85 8.06 -8.23
N GLU A 26 7.23 8.92 -9.04
CA GLU A 26 5.81 9.24 -8.92
C GLU A 26 4.92 8.08 -9.39
N ALA A 27 5.24 7.45 -10.52
CA ALA A 27 4.47 6.34 -11.09
C ALA A 27 4.55 5.06 -10.23
N ILE A 28 5.74 4.74 -9.70
CA ILE A 28 5.95 3.60 -8.79
C ILE A 28 5.14 3.81 -7.50
N SER A 29 5.09 5.05 -6.98
CA SER A 29 4.27 5.40 -5.82
C SER A 29 2.76 5.23 -6.08
N PHE A 30 2.32 5.49 -7.33
CA PHE A 30 0.92 5.38 -7.72
C PHE A 30 0.49 3.92 -7.89
N ILE A 31 1.33 3.09 -8.52
CA ILE A 31 1.09 1.65 -8.66
C ILE A 31 1.03 0.97 -7.28
N GLY A 32 1.95 1.31 -6.38
CA GLY A 32 1.94 0.81 -5.01
C GLY A 32 0.65 1.19 -4.26
N ARG A 33 0.23 2.46 -4.35
CA ARG A 33 -1.04 2.95 -3.78
C ARG A 33 -2.26 2.20 -4.32
N LEU A 34 -2.31 2.00 -5.63
CA LEU A 34 -3.42 1.32 -6.27
C LEU A 34 -3.52 -0.14 -5.83
N LYS A 35 -2.36 -0.82 -5.67
CA LYS A 35 -2.31 -2.18 -5.15
C LYS A 35 -2.90 -2.29 -3.75
N CYS A 36 -2.56 -1.37 -2.83
CA CYS A 36 -3.15 -1.33 -1.49
C CYS A 36 -4.69 -1.30 -1.53
N VAL A 37 -5.25 -0.47 -2.41
CA VAL A 37 -6.71 -0.30 -2.54
C VAL A 37 -7.36 -1.52 -3.20
N LEU A 38 -6.70 -2.11 -4.20
CA LEU A 38 -7.19 -3.31 -4.88
C LEU A 38 -7.23 -4.52 -3.96
N ASP A 39 -6.19 -4.72 -3.14
CA ASP A 39 -6.12 -5.85 -2.21
C ASP A 39 -7.33 -5.83 -1.24
N ILE A 40 -7.75 -4.66 -0.75
CA ILE A 40 -8.96 -4.51 0.07
C ILE A 40 -10.26 -4.60 -0.75
N ARG A 41 -10.34 -3.98 -1.92
CA ARG A 41 -11.55 -3.99 -2.77
C ARG A 41 -11.87 -5.37 -3.33
N SER A 42 -10.87 -6.23 -3.43
CA SER A 42 -11.05 -7.61 -3.89
C SER A 42 -11.93 -8.44 -2.94
N VAL A 43 -12.03 -8.03 -1.68
CA VAL A 43 -12.91 -8.64 -0.68
C VAL A 43 -14.23 -7.86 -0.62
N GLU A 44 -15.31 -8.53 -0.97
CA GLU A 44 -16.65 -7.92 -1.00
C GLU A 44 -17.04 -7.39 0.40
N GLY A 45 -17.59 -6.17 0.45
CA GLY A 45 -18.01 -5.54 1.72
C GLY A 45 -16.89 -5.08 2.65
N CYS A 46 -15.63 -5.44 2.39
CA CYS A 46 -14.51 -5.13 3.27
C CYS A 46 -14.25 -3.62 3.40
N VAL A 47 -14.41 -2.86 2.30
CA VAL A 47 -14.28 -1.39 2.31
C VAL A 47 -15.29 -0.75 3.27
N ASP A 48 -16.55 -1.17 3.24
CA ASP A 48 -17.59 -0.64 4.11
C ASP A 48 -17.38 -1.08 5.57
N ALA A 49 -16.91 -2.31 5.78
CA ALA A 49 -16.53 -2.81 7.09
C ALA A 49 -15.38 -1.99 7.71
N ILE A 50 -14.33 -1.70 6.94
CA ILE A 50 -13.21 -0.85 7.36
C ILE A 50 -13.68 0.56 7.71
N LYS A 51 -14.58 1.14 6.90
CA LYS A 51 -15.15 2.47 7.13
C LYS A 51 -15.95 2.53 8.44
N LYS A 52 -16.68 1.47 8.77
CA LYS A 52 -17.40 1.33 10.05
C LYS A 52 -16.44 1.08 11.21
N ALA A 53 -15.42 0.24 11.02
CA ALA A 53 -14.41 -0.08 12.03
C ALA A 53 -13.59 1.16 12.43
N THR A 54 -13.29 2.04 11.47
CA THR A 54 -12.66 3.34 11.71
C THR A 54 -13.49 4.24 12.65
N LYS A 55 -14.80 4.02 12.72
CA LYS A 55 -15.72 4.72 13.62
C LYS A 55 -16.01 3.93 14.91
N GLY A 56 -15.30 2.82 15.14
CA GLY A 56 -15.46 1.95 16.32
C GLY A 56 -16.38 0.75 16.12
N ASP A 57 -16.97 0.54 14.94
CA ASP A 57 -17.84 -0.62 14.68
C ASP A 57 -17.12 -1.68 13.82
N SER A 58 -16.45 -2.63 14.50
CA SER A 58 -15.72 -3.75 13.88
C SER A 58 -16.58 -5.01 13.64
N ARG A 59 -17.89 -4.96 13.88
CA ARG A 59 -18.77 -6.14 13.75
C ARG A 59 -18.83 -6.67 12.32
N GLY A 60 -18.75 -5.77 11.34
CA GLY A 60 -18.77 -6.09 9.91
C GLY A 60 -17.44 -6.61 9.34
N LEU A 61 -16.36 -6.64 10.12
CA LEU A 61 -15.09 -7.25 9.67
C LEU A 61 -15.21 -8.78 9.77
N ASP A 62 -15.31 -9.44 8.63
CA ASP A 62 -15.22 -10.90 8.53
C ASP A 62 -13.75 -11.34 8.45
N LYS A 63 -13.55 -12.67 8.41
CA LYS A 63 -12.22 -13.27 8.43
C LYS A 63 -11.43 -12.92 7.16
N GLU A 64 -12.07 -12.98 5.99
CA GLU A 64 -11.41 -12.67 4.71
C GLU A 64 -10.96 -11.21 4.64
N CYS A 65 -11.79 -10.28 5.11
CA CYS A 65 -11.43 -8.87 5.20
C CYS A 65 -10.29 -8.65 6.19
N CYS A 66 -10.30 -9.33 7.33
CA CYS A 66 -9.21 -9.24 8.31
C CYS A 66 -7.90 -9.85 7.82
N ASP A 67 -7.95 -10.93 7.05
CA ASP A 67 -6.78 -11.53 6.40
C ASP A 67 -6.18 -10.54 5.37
N ALA A 68 -7.03 -9.86 4.58
CA ALA A 68 -6.59 -8.80 3.66
C ALA A 68 -5.98 -7.60 4.40
N ILE A 69 -6.58 -7.15 5.51
CA ILE A 69 -6.06 -6.07 6.36
C ILE A 69 -4.71 -6.45 6.97
N SER A 70 -4.57 -7.70 7.40
CA SER A 70 -3.33 -8.18 8.03
C SER A 70 -2.17 -8.26 7.05
N GLY A 71 -2.46 -8.59 5.78
CA GLY A 71 -1.51 -8.65 4.68
C GLY A 71 -1.05 -7.29 4.13
N LEU A 72 -1.71 -6.18 4.51
CA LEU A 72 -1.27 -4.84 4.10
C LEU A 72 0.07 -4.47 4.74
N THR A 73 0.95 -3.89 3.92
CA THR A 73 2.20 -3.29 4.39
C THR A 73 1.91 -2.00 5.17
N ASN A 74 2.84 -1.58 6.03
CA ASN A 74 2.66 -0.38 6.84
C ASN A 74 2.47 0.89 6.00
N ASP A 75 3.04 0.91 4.79
CA ASP A 75 2.90 2.03 3.85
C ASP A 75 1.48 2.15 3.29
N CYS A 76 0.72 1.04 3.25
CA CYS A 76 -0.66 1.01 2.81
C CYS A 76 -1.66 1.49 3.88
N LEU A 77 -1.31 1.39 5.17
CA LEU A 77 -2.18 1.85 6.27
C LEU A 77 -2.62 3.32 6.10
N PRO A 78 -1.73 4.31 5.90
CA PRO A 78 -2.15 5.70 5.73
C PRO A 78 -2.95 5.96 4.44
N ILE A 79 -2.89 5.06 3.45
CA ILE A 79 -3.63 5.17 2.20
C ILE A 79 -5.08 4.69 2.38
N ILE A 80 -5.27 3.58 3.09
CA ILE A 80 -6.59 2.98 3.33
C ILE A 80 -7.31 3.69 4.47
N PHE A 81 -6.59 4.02 5.55
CA PHE A 81 -7.17 4.60 6.75
C PHE A 81 -6.94 6.11 6.75
N SER A 82 -7.93 6.85 6.25
CA SER A 82 -7.89 8.32 6.12
C SER A 82 -7.70 9.09 7.45
N GLY A 83 -7.83 8.45 8.62
CA GLY A 83 -7.54 9.08 9.91
C GLY A 83 -6.17 8.72 10.49
N GLY A 84 -5.26 8.21 9.65
CA GLY A 84 -3.85 8.03 9.97
C GLY A 84 -3.47 6.60 10.40
N PRO A 85 -2.16 6.33 10.54
CA PRO A 85 -1.64 4.99 10.79
C PRO A 85 -2.12 4.39 12.11
N ALA A 86 -2.42 5.22 13.12
CA ALA A 86 -2.96 4.76 14.40
C ALA A 86 -4.33 4.07 14.26
N ILE A 87 -5.21 4.58 13.39
CA ILE A 87 -6.51 3.98 13.14
C ILE A 87 -6.35 2.63 12.43
N GLY A 88 -5.45 2.56 11.45
CA GLY A 88 -5.17 1.30 10.77
C GLY A 88 -4.64 0.23 11.72
N LEU A 89 -3.79 0.62 12.69
CA LEU A 89 -3.33 -0.29 13.75
C LEU A 89 -4.48 -0.74 14.67
N LEU A 90 -5.42 0.14 15.01
CA LEU A 90 -6.59 -0.23 15.80
C LEU A 90 -7.48 -1.23 15.07
N VAL A 91 -7.70 -1.03 13.77
CA VAL A 91 -8.48 -1.98 12.94
C VAL A 91 -7.76 -3.32 12.83
N LYS A 92 -6.43 -3.31 12.66
CA LYS A 92 -5.61 -4.54 12.65
C LYS A 92 -5.69 -5.27 13.99
N ALA A 93 -5.59 -4.55 15.10
CA ALA A 93 -5.74 -5.13 16.45
C ALA A 93 -7.16 -5.68 16.68
N ALA A 94 -8.20 -5.00 16.19
CA ALA A 94 -9.58 -5.49 16.25
C ALA A 94 -9.75 -6.78 15.45
N CYS A 95 -9.08 -6.93 14.31
CA CYS A 95 -9.04 -8.16 13.54
C CYS A 95 -8.35 -9.29 14.31
N THR A 96 -7.19 -9.03 14.90
CA THR A 96 -6.46 -10.00 15.73
C THR A 96 -7.33 -10.46 16.91
N HIS A 97 -7.88 -9.54 17.71
CA HIS A 97 -8.72 -9.91 18.85
C HIS A 97 -10.01 -10.65 18.44
N LYS A 98 -10.56 -10.39 17.25
CA LYS A 98 -11.79 -11.04 16.80
C LYS A 98 -11.57 -12.48 16.33
N PHE A 99 -10.35 -12.81 15.89
CA PHE A 99 -10.04 -14.08 15.25
C PHE A 99 -8.87 -14.84 15.91
N ASP A 100 -8.28 -14.32 17.00
CA ASP A 100 -7.26 -15.00 17.82
C ASP A 100 -7.79 -16.27 18.51
N ASP A 101 -9.11 -16.47 18.56
CA ASP A 101 -9.74 -17.69 19.10
C ASP A 101 -9.67 -18.90 18.11
N ALA A 102 -8.94 -18.79 16.99
CA ALA A 102 -8.85 -19.83 15.96
C ALA A 102 -7.51 -20.58 15.92
N ASN A 103 -6.65 -20.48 16.94
CA ASN A 103 -5.45 -21.31 17.06
C ASN A 103 -5.26 -21.94 18.45
#